data_AF-A0A078K3N5-F1
#
_entry.id   AF-A0A078K3N5-F1
#
_cell.length_a   1.000
_cell.length_b   1.000
_cell.length_c   1.000
_cell.angle_alpha   90.00
_cell.angle_beta   90.00
_cell.angle_gamma   90.00
#
_symmetry.space_group_name_H-M   'P 1'
#
loop_
_entity.id
_entity.type
_entity.pdbx_description
1 polymer ?
#
loop_
_entity_poly.entity_id
_entity_poly.type
_entity_poly.pdbx_seq_one_letter_code
_entity_poly.pdbx_strand_id
1 'polypeptide(L)'
;MFSLCFSSSSSMLEKQEPESSSSEEAQAVTPWVVSGNVDYGKVIEKFGCDRIDESLICVMNGLNKVTRRGENKVTRTLGSREFMRYYKQKPPPSSQKHIVDSLATRRQFDLANREAMDESAEWRRMFDCEAEKASNCNS
;
A
#
# COMPACT_ATOMS: atom_id res chain seq x y z
N MET A 1 3.67 -49.29 -72.44
CA MET A 1 3.09 -48.32 -73.40
C MET A 1 2.92 -47.00 -72.67
N PHE A 2 3.49 -45.93 -73.24
CA PHE A 2 3.46 -44.48 -72.85
C PHE A 2 3.94 -44.15 -71.42
N SER A 3 5.15 -43.63 -71.16
CA SER A 3 5.87 -42.45 -71.71
C SER A 3 5.15 -41.12 -71.44
N LEU A 4 5.62 -40.31 -70.48
CA LEU A 4 6.57 -39.20 -70.68
C LEU A 4 6.73 -38.37 -69.38
N CYS A 5 7.95 -37.86 -69.20
CA CYS A 5 8.39 -36.93 -68.16
C CYS A 5 7.85 -35.51 -68.36
N PHE A 6 7.73 -34.72 -67.30
CA PHE A 6 7.96 -33.26 -67.32
C PHE A 6 8.16 -32.75 -65.88
N SER A 7 9.41 -32.53 -65.48
CA SER A 7 10.12 -31.23 -65.41
C SER A 7 9.75 -30.39 -64.18
N SER A 8 10.80 -30.10 -63.41
CA SER A 8 10.87 -29.10 -62.35
C SER A 8 10.16 -27.80 -62.71
N SER A 9 9.49 -27.21 -61.72
CA SER A 9 9.62 -25.77 -61.47
C SER A 9 9.45 -25.50 -59.98
N SER A 10 10.59 -25.29 -59.34
CA SER A 10 10.71 -24.37 -58.21
C SER A 10 9.95 -23.09 -58.57
N SER A 11 8.93 -22.73 -57.80
CA SER A 11 8.46 -21.36 -57.75
C SER A 11 8.27 -21.02 -56.28
N MET A 12 9.31 -20.39 -55.75
CA MET A 12 9.22 -19.51 -54.60
C MET A 12 8.09 -18.51 -54.88
N LEU A 13 6.94 -18.68 -54.22
CA LEU A 13 5.99 -17.58 -54.08
C LEU A 13 6.53 -16.66 -52.98
N GLU A 14 7.46 -15.83 -53.44
CA GLU A 14 7.42 -14.38 -53.29
C GLU A 14 6.68 -13.88 -52.05
N LYS A 15 7.49 -13.60 -51.02
CA LYS A 15 7.12 -12.68 -49.94
C LYS A 15 6.62 -11.39 -50.59
N GLN A 16 5.32 -11.12 -50.46
CA GLN A 16 4.83 -9.77 -50.62
C GLN A 16 5.36 -8.93 -49.46
N GLU A 17 6.35 -8.11 -49.75
CA GLU A 17 6.62 -6.90 -49.00
C GLU A 17 5.43 -5.94 -49.18
N PRO A 18 4.82 -5.43 -48.10
CA PRO A 18 4.11 -4.17 -48.16
C PRO A 18 5.13 -3.03 -48.09
N GLU A 19 5.62 -2.62 -49.26
CA GLU A 19 6.20 -1.29 -49.47
C GLU A 19 5.07 -0.26 -49.61
N SER A 20 5.34 0.97 -49.12
CA SER A 20 4.50 2.19 -49.14
C SER A 20 3.54 2.38 -47.95
N SER A 21 3.63 3.41 -47.10
CA SER A 21 4.30 4.71 -47.21
C SER A 21 4.85 5.18 -45.86
N SER A 22 6.16 5.46 -45.80
CA SER A 22 6.73 6.28 -44.71
C SER A 22 6.30 7.74 -44.90
N SER A 23 5.34 8.18 -44.08
CA SER A 23 5.30 9.58 -43.66
C SER A 23 5.90 9.59 -42.26
N GLU A 24 7.13 10.07 -42.16
CA GLU A 24 7.87 10.23 -40.90
C GLU A 24 7.28 11.41 -40.12
N GLU A 25 6.05 11.26 -39.64
CA GLU A 25 5.56 12.11 -38.55
C GLU A 25 6.19 11.57 -37.27
N ALA A 26 7.01 12.38 -36.61
CA ALA A 26 7.70 12.01 -35.38
C ALA A 26 6.66 11.66 -34.29
N GLN A 27 6.38 10.37 -34.15
CA GLN A 27 5.43 9.86 -33.18
C GLN A 27 5.97 10.09 -31.76
N ALA A 28 5.36 11.04 -31.05
CA ALA A 28 5.69 11.33 -29.66
C ALA A 28 4.75 10.56 -28.75
N VAL A 29 5.29 9.63 -27.96
CA VAL A 29 4.58 8.91 -26.90
C VAL A 29 5.27 9.26 -25.59
N THR A 30 4.74 10.25 -24.88
CA THR A 30 5.24 10.71 -23.57
C THR A 30 4.11 10.68 -22.54
N PRO A 31 4.40 10.73 -21.22
CA PRO A 31 3.35 10.73 -20.19
C PRO A 31 2.32 11.86 -20.31
N TRP A 32 2.63 12.93 -21.06
CA TRP A 32 1.81 14.14 -21.16
C TRP A 32 1.25 14.39 -22.55
N VAL A 33 1.90 13.86 -23.60
CA VAL A 33 1.53 14.10 -25.01
C VAL A 33 1.65 12.81 -25.80
N VAL A 34 0.60 12.49 -26.55
CA VAL A 34 0.56 11.45 -27.58
C VAL A 34 0.19 12.13 -28.90
N SER A 35 1.08 12.11 -29.89
CA SER A 35 0.86 12.73 -31.21
C SER A 35 1.28 11.82 -32.36
N GLY A 36 0.55 11.90 -33.46
CA GLY A 36 0.74 11.06 -34.65
C GLY A 36 -0.08 9.75 -34.62
N ASN A 37 -0.09 9.04 -35.74
CA ASN A 37 -0.66 7.69 -35.81
C ASN A 37 0.26 6.72 -35.05
N VAL A 38 -0.25 6.08 -33.99
CA VAL A 38 0.56 5.32 -33.04
C VAL A 38 0.77 3.89 -33.50
N ASP A 39 1.98 3.57 -33.96
CA ASP A 39 2.37 2.19 -34.28
C ASP A 39 2.73 1.41 -33.01
N TYR A 40 1.78 0.67 -32.46
CA TYR A 40 1.98 -0.08 -31.20
C TYR A 40 3.15 -1.07 -31.28
N GLY A 41 3.40 -1.69 -32.44
CA GLY A 41 4.55 -2.59 -32.63
C GLY A 41 5.90 -1.90 -32.35
N LYS A 42 6.10 -0.70 -32.93
CA LYS A 42 7.32 0.09 -32.74
C LYS A 42 7.44 0.65 -31.33
N VAL A 43 6.31 1.01 -30.70
CA VAL A 43 6.28 1.51 -29.32
C VAL A 43 6.70 0.42 -28.34
N ILE A 44 6.18 -0.80 -28.51
CA ILE A 44 6.51 -1.95 -27.66
C ILE A 44 8.03 -2.23 -27.69
N GLU A 45 8.63 -2.20 -28.88
CA GLU A 45 10.08 -2.38 -29.05
C GLU A 45 10.88 -1.21 -28.45
N LYS A 46 10.45 0.04 -28.65
CA LYS A 46 11.13 1.24 -28.14
C LYS A 46 11.13 1.35 -26.61
N PHE A 47 10.06 0.89 -25.95
CA PHE A 47 9.93 0.88 -24.50
C PHE A 47 10.36 -0.46 -23.86
N GLY A 48 10.66 -1.48 -24.66
CA GLY A 48 11.06 -2.81 -24.18
C GLY A 48 9.96 -3.52 -23.39
N CYS A 49 8.69 -3.32 -23.77
CA CYS A 49 7.56 -3.99 -23.13
C CYS A 49 7.31 -5.37 -23.76
N ASP A 50 6.76 -6.30 -22.98
CA ASP A 50 6.29 -7.58 -23.49
C ASP A 50 4.86 -7.46 -24.03
N ARG A 51 4.53 -8.24 -25.07
CA ARG A 51 3.16 -8.34 -25.57
C ARG A 51 2.31 -9.15 -24.61
N ILE A 52 1.05 -8.75 -24.46
CA ILE A 52 0.10 -9.53 -23.66
C ILE A 52 -0.28 -10.76 -24.48
N ASP A 53 0.18 -11.92 -24.02
CA ASP A 53 -0.15 -13.21 -24.64
C ASP A 53 -1.52 -13.73 -24.20
N GLU A 54 -2.14 -14.54 -25.08
CA GLU A 54 -3.40 -15.24 -24.80
C GLU A 54 -3.34 -16.11 -23.54
N SER A 55 -2.15 -16.62 -23.20
CA SER A 55 -1.90 -17.36 -21.97
C SER A 55 -2.10 -16.49 -20.73
N LEU A 56 -1.64 -15.24 -20.74
CA LEU A 56 -1.81 -14.27 -19.66
C LEU A 56 -3.27 -13.85 -19.52
N ILE A 57 -3.95 -13.64 -20.66
CA ILE A 57 -5.40 -13.36 -20.69
C ILE A 57 -6.18 -14.55 -20.09
N CYS A 58 -5.80 -15.77 -20.43
CA CYS A 58 -6.40 -16.99 -19.90
C CYS A 58 -6.20 -17.12 -18.38
N VAL A 59 -4.99 -16.87 -17.87
CA VAL A 59 -4.69 -16.87 -16.42
C VAL A 59 -5.52 -15.83 -15.67
N MET A 60 -5.58 -14.60 -16.18
CA MET A 60 -6.38 -13.52 -15.58
C MET A 60 -7.87 -13.90 -15.53
N ASN A 61 -8.40 -14.44 -16.63
CA ASN A 61 -9.79 -14.89 -16.69
C ASN A 61 -10.04 -16.11 -15.77
N GLY A 62 -9.06 -16.98 -15.60
CA GLY A 62 -9.08 -18.08 -14.62
C GLY A 62 -9.16 -17.57 -13.19
N LEU A 63 -8.29 -16.62 -12.81
CA LEU A 63 -8.31 -15.96 -11.50
C LEU A 63 -9.63 -15.23 -11.24
N ASN A 64 -10.14 -14.49 -12.23
CA ASN A 64 -11.43 -13.82 -12.12
C ASN A 64 -12.60 -14.80 -11.91
N LYS A 65 -12.60 -15.96 -12.59
CA LYS A 65 -13.57 -17.04 -12.36
C LYS A 65 -13.47 -17.62 -10.94
N VAL A 66 -12.26 -17.73 -10.38
CA VAL A 66 -12.04 -18.16 -8.99
C VAL A 66 -12.59 -17.12 -8.00
N THR A 67 -12.41 -15.82 -8.28
CA THR A 67 -12.98 -14.75 -7.43
C THR A 67 -14.51 -14.65 -7.52
N ARG A 68 -15.12 -15.01 -8.67
CA ARG A 68 -16.59 -15.06 -8.82
C ARG A 68 -17.24 -16.34 -8.28
N ARG A 69 -16.49 -17.42 -8.01
CA ARG A 69 -16.94 -18.54 -7.15
C ARG A 69 -16.80 -18.21 -5.65
N GLY A 70 -17.08 -16.96 -5.28
CA GLY A 70 -16.96 -16.41 -3.93
C GLY A 70 -18.27 -15.94 -3.32
N GLU A 71 -19.39 -16.02 -4.03
CA GLU A 71 -20.72 -15.76 -3.47
C GLU A 71 -21.28 -17.09 -2.94
N ASN A 72 -21.49 -17.19 -1.62
CA ASN A 72 -21.86 -18.40 -0.84
C ASN A 72 -20.72 -19.19 -0.19
N LYS A 73 -19.55 -18.57 0.03
CA LYS A 73 -18.82 -18.89 1.26
C LYS A 73 -19.32 -17.86 2.25
N VAL A 74 -20.01 -18.30 3.29
CA VAL A 74 -19.97 -17.58 4.57
C VAL A 74 -18.48 -17.46 4.87
N THR A 75 -17.86 -16.36 4.41
CA THR A 75 -16.63 -15.88 4.99
C THR A 75 -17.04 -15.77 6.44
N ARG A 76 -16.58 -16.69 7.28
CA ARG A 76 -16.69 -16.55 8.72
C ARG A 76 -15.97 -15.24 8.98
N THR A 77 -16.70 -14.13 8.89
CA THR A 77 -16.26 -12.82 9.31
C THR A 77 -15.69 -13.12 10.67
N LEU A 78 -14.38 -12.92 10.85
CA LEU A 78 -13.79 -12.96 12.18
C LEU A 78 -14.76 -12.17 13.04
N GLY A 79 -15.51 -12.89 13.90
CA GLY A 79 -16.58 -12.24 14.64
C GLY A 79 -15.96 -11.10 15.41
N SER A 80 -16.75 -10.13 15.87
CA SER A 80 -16.21 -8.96 16.58
C SER A 80 -15.20 -9.37 17.68
N ARG A 81 -15.40 -10.53 18.30
CA ARG A 81 -14.43 -11.17 19.21
C ARG A 81 -13.08 -11.53 18.58
N GLU A 82 -13.04 -12.25 17.47
CA GLU A 82 -11.78 -12.65 16.82
C GLU A 82 -11.10 -11.46 16.11
N PHE A 83 -11.89 -10.51 15.61
CA PHE A 83 -11.42 -9.22 15.11
C PHE A 83 -10.71 -8.43 16.22
N MET A 84 -11.30 -8.35 17.42
CA MET A 84 -10.68 -7.69 18.56
C MET A 84 -9.43 -8.41 19.08
N ARG A 85 -9.36 -9.75 18.99
CA ARG A 85 -8.15 -10.52 19.33
C ARG A 85 -6.98 -10.21 18.39
N TYR A 86 -7.27 -10.08 17.08
CA TYR A 86 -6.27 -9.73 16.06
C TYR A 86 -5.62 -8.36 16.33
N TYR A 87 -6.40 -7.35 16.70
CA TYR A 87 -5.86 -6.02 17.00
C TYR A 87 -5.20 -5.90 18.38
N LYS A 88 -5.56 -6.75 19.35
CA LYS A 88 -4.88 -6.80 20.66
C LYS A 88 -3.48 -7.42 20.61
N GLN A 89 -3.20 -8.27 19.62
CA GLN A 89 -1.94 -9.00 19.49
C GLN A 89 -0.89 -8.26 18.64
N LYS A 90 -1.28 -7.21 17.92
CA LYS A 90 -0.32 -6.42 17.16
C LYS A 90 0.40 -5.45 18.10
N PRO A 91 1.73 -5.34 18.01
CA PRO A 91 2.42 -4.21 18.63
C PRO A 91 1.82 -2.91 18.04
N PRO A 92 1.59 -1.88 18.87
CA PRO A 92 1.00 -0.63 18.40
C PRO A 92 1.82 -0.05 17.24
N PRO A 93 1.15 0.55 16.22
CA PRO A 93 1.83 1.13 15.07
C PRO A 93 2.84 2.20 15.53
N SER A 94 3.99 2.30 14.85
CA SER A 94 5.10 3.16 15.30
C SER A 94 4.71 4.64 15.44
N SER A 95 3.73 5.12 14.68
CA SER A 95 3.16 6.46 14.78
C SER A 95 2.37 6.70 16.08
N GLN A 96 1.89 5.65 16.73
CA GLN A 96 1.17 5.72 17.99
C GLN A 96 2.11 5.74 19.20
N LYS A 97 3.39 5.34 19.04
CA LYS A 97 4.38 5.36 20.13
C LYS A 97 4.48 6.75 20.79
N HIS A 98 4.56 7.81 19.98
CA HIS A 98 4.59 9.18 20.47
C HIS A 98 3.35 9.55 21.30
N ILE A 99 2.17 9.00 20.97
CA ILE A 99 0.93 9.27 21.72
C ILE A 99 0.95 8.53 23.07
N VAL A 100 1.32 7.25 23.08
CA VAL A 100 1.38 6.47 24.35
C VAL A 100 2.47 7.01 25.27
N ASP A 101 3.62 7.40 24.70
CA ASP A 101 4.72 8.00 25.43
C ASP A 101 4.31 9.36 26.01
N SER A 102 3.63 10.21 25.23
CA SER A 102 3.11 11.50 25.72
C SER A 102 2.10 11.36 26.87
N LEU A 103 1.28 10.31 26.85
CA LEU A 103 0.31 10.03 27.92
C LEU A 103 0.98 9.48 29.19
N ALA A 104 2.07 8.71 29.05
CA ALA A 104 2.87 8.26 30.18
C ALA A 104 3.56 9.45 30.87
N THR A 105 4.18 10.34 30.09
CA THR A 105 4.80 11.57 30.59
C THR A 105 3.77 12.49 31.26
N ARG A 106 2.56 12.57 30.72
CA ARG A 106 1.49 13.38 31.32
C ARG A 106 1.05 12.85 32.69
N ARG A 107 0.88 11.53 32.83
CA ARG A 107 0.54 10.91 34.12
C ARG A 107 1.62 11.13 35.18
N GLN A 108 2.90 11.09 34.79
CA GLN A 108 4.01 11.35 35.70
C GLN A 108 4.02 12.80 36.17
N PHE A 109 3.71 13.76 35.28
CA PHE A 109 3.57 15.17 35.65
C PHE A 109 2.39 15.40 36.60
N ASP A 110 1.23 14.81 36.32
CA ASP A 110 0.05 14.94 37.18
C ASP A 110 0.26 14.31 38.56
N LEU A 111 1.00 13.19 38.65
CA LEU A 111 1.39 12.56 39.91
C LEU A 111 2.35 13.44 40.71
N ALA A 112 3.40 13.96 40.08
CA ALA A 112 4.36 14.85 40.73
C ALA A 112 3.70 16.14 41.25
N ASN A 113 2.75 16.70 40.49
CA ASN A 113 1.99 17.86 40.95
C ASN A 113 1.10 17.55 42.14
N ARG A 114 0.45 16.38 42.16
CA ARG A 114 -0.36 15.94 43.30
C ARG A 114 0.51 15.78 44.55
N GLU A 115 1.66 15.12 44.41
CA GLU A 115 2.61 14.95 45.51
C GLU A 115 3.15 16.29 46.04
N ALA A 116 3.48 17.23 45.15
CA ALA A 116 3.87 18.58 45.55
C ALA A 116 2.75 19.34 46.28
N MET A 117 1.48 19.15 45.88
CA MET A 117 0.34 19.74 46.58
C MET A 117 0.18 19.13 47.98
N ASP A 118 0.30 17.82 48.10
CA ASP A 118 0.19 17.11 49.38
C ASP A 118 1.33 17.53 50.33
N GLU A 119 2.58 17.60 49.84
CA GLU A 119 3.73 18.08 50.62
C GLU A 119 3.54 19.54 51.06
N SER A 120 3.07 20.43 50.17
CA SER A 120 2.80 21.82 50.54
C SER A 120 1.72 21.95 51.61
N ALA A 121 0.74 21.03 51.62
CA ALA A 121 -0.31 21.00 52.63
C ALA A 121 0.23 20.51 53.99
N GLU A 122 1.15 19.55 53.99
CA GLU A 122 1.83 19.10 55.21
C GLU A 122 2.70 20.22 55.81
N TRP A 123 3.48 20.92 54.98
CA TRP A 123 4.29 22.05 55.43
C TRP A 123 3.43 23.17 56.03
N ARG A 124 2.30 23.47 55.42
CA ARG A 124 1.37 24.48 55.95
C ARG A 124 0.78 24.05 57.29
N ARG A 125 0.38 22.78 57.44
CA ARG A 125 -0.09 22.23 58.72
C ARG A 125 0.97 22.26 59.81
N MET A 126 2.22 21.94 59.47
CA MET A 126 3.33 22.00 60.42
C MET A 126 3.60 23.44 60.88
N PHE A 127 3.61 24.39 59.94
CA PHE A 127 3.77 25.81 60.22
C PHE A 127 2.67 26.34 61.13
N ASP A 128 1.41 26.02 60.83
CA ASP A 128 0.25 26.44 61.63
C ASP A 128 0.36 25.87 63.07
N CYS A 129 0.75 24.60 63.21
CA CYS A 129 0.99 23.95 64.52
C CYS A 129 2.15 24.61 65.29
N GLU A 130 3.26 24.95 64.63
CA GLU A 130 4.38 25.67 65.26
C GLU A 130 3.99 27.08 65.69
N ALA A 131 3.19 27.78 64.88
CA ALA A 131 2.68 29.11 65.20
C ALA A 131 1.77 29.10 66.44
N GLU A 132 0.88 28.11 66.54
CA GLU A 132 0.03 27.91 67.73
C GLU A 132 0.89 27.62 68.98
N LYS A 133 1.87 26.72 68.87
CA LYS A 133 2.77 26.40 69.98
C LYS A 133 3.57 27.63 70.45
N ALA A 134 4.06 28.44 69.52
CA ALA A 134 4.76 29.69 69.85
C ALA A 134 3.82 30.72 70.52
N SER A 135 2.54 30.78 70.10
CA SER A 135 1.54 31.66 70.72
C SER A 135 1.23 31.26 72.18
N ASN A 136 1.22 29.97 72.49
CA ASN A 136 1.01 29.46 73.85
C ASN A 136 2.21 29.72 74.79
N CYS A 137 3.40 30.01 74.27
CA CYS A 137 4.58 30.33 75.10
C CYS A 137 4.69 31.81 75.48
N ASN A 138 3.81 32.68 74.95
CA ASN A 138 3.77 34.12 75.24
C ASN A 138 2.68 34.51 76.28
N SER A 139 2.05 33.55 76.95
CA SER A 139 1.09 33.74 78.05
C SER A 139 1.66 33.26 79.38
#